data_AF-A0A3B4X9X5-F1
#
_entry.id   AF-A0A3B4X9X5-F1
#
_cell.length_a   1.000
_cell.length_b   1.000
_cell.length_c   1.000
_cell.angle_alpha   90.00
_cell.angle_beta   90.00
_cell.angle_gamma   90.00
#
_symmetry.space_group_name_H-M   'P 1'
#
loop_
_entity.id
_entity.type
_entity.pdbx_description
1 polymer ?
#
loop_
_entity_poly.entity_id
_entity_poly.type
_entity_poly.pdbx_seq_one_letter_code
_entity_poly.pdbx_strand_id
1 'polypeptide(L)'
;MCNSATTNYACADHYLTYFRLPYRPLQPGRPASHPQLETNKGYSELTSWTGSQTRPLLLADVGPSSKRAGVAVLWVAAISEWLNLVFKWMLFGERPFWWIGESRLFVNKQPKVHQFSSTCETGPGSPSGHAMVTAAVWWVVVSSLGSFLYSRTHSVVLSAAPYLFYVLMLVAVGISRIFILAHFPHQVVAGSITGLILGIVLSRRVPEGRPLLFFFNFSIGLLLSALMLHAGLQQLGIDLSWSITLAKKWCSHSEWIRLDTAPFSSLTRDCGALLGLGLAQYWKPGGFSLPWAPRALSLAISSMGLYHVNRLPLPIQPQGLFYGLFFVKFVIVPQIVMVLVPGLVHLFTRKKKKD
;
A
#
# COMPACT_ATOMS: atom_id res chain seq x y z
N MET A 1 14.39 40.86 -7.60
CA MET A 1 14.37 41.49 -6.27
C MET A 1 12.99 41.27 -5.68
N CYS A 2 12.87 40.37 -4.69
CA CYS A 2 11.74 40.32 -3.77
C CYS A 2 12.35 40.11 -2.38
N ASN A 3 12.46 41.22 -1.65
CA ASN A 3 12.94 41.27 -0.28
C ASN A 3 11.75 41.29 0.67
N SER A 4 12.01 40.82 1.90
CA SER A 4 11.18 40.97 3.09
C SER A 4 10.17 39.84 3.35
N ALA A 5 10.19 39.44 4.62
CA ALA A 5 9.34 38.43 5.25
C ALA A 5 7.87 38.87 5.25
N THR A 6 6.98 37.90 5.52
CA THR A 6 5.51 38.03 5.63
C THR A 6 4.75 38.23 4.32
N THR A 7 4.59 37.14 3.55
CA THR A 7 3.30 36.76 2.93
C THR A 7 3.34 35.29 2.52
N ASN A 8 2.61 34.46 3.28
CA ASN A 8 2.22 33.12 2.88
C ASN A 8 1.14 33.22 1.77
N TYR A 9 1.09 32.20 0.89
CA TYR A 9 -0.05 31.86 -0.02
C TYR A 9 -0.17 32.47 -1.43
N ALA A 10 0.78 33.26 -1.96
CA ALA A 10 0.58 33.93 -3.26
C ALA A 10 1.43 33.44 -4.45
N CYS A 11 2.05 32.26 -4.42
CA CYS A 11 2.81 31.72 -5.56
C CYS A 11 2.35 30.32 -6.02
N ALA A 12 1.10 29.95 -5.71
CA ALA A 12 0.49 28.70 -6.14
C ALA A 12 -0.18 28.78 -7.53
N ASP A 13 -0.39 29.98 -8.08
CA ASP A 13 -1.21 30.20 -9.29
C ASP A 13 -0.46 30.20 -10.63
N HIS A 14 0.83 29.89 -10.65
CA HIS A 14 1.62 29.86 -11.90
C HIS A 14 1.95 28.45 -12.40
N TYR A 15 1.10 27.46 -12.07
CA TYR A 15 1.34 26.02 -12.30
C TYR A 15 0.73 25.43 -13.60
N LEU A 16 0.11 26.23 -14.47
CA LEU A 16 -0.71 25.68 -15.59
C LEU A 16 -0.21 25.92 -17.02
N THR A 17 0.98 26.49 -17.27
CA THR A 17 1.26 27.02 -18.63
C THR A 17 2.61 26.72 -19.27
N TYR A 18 3.32 25.64 -18.93
CA TYR A 18 4.50 25.24 -19.73
C TYR A 18 4.65 23.72 -19.88
N PHE A 19 3.86 23.14 -20.78
CA PHE A 19 4.15 21.87 -21.43
C PHE A 19 4.90 22.11 -22.75
N ARG A 20 5.90 21.27 -23.02
CA ARG A 20 6.80 21.15 -24.20
C ARG A 20 8.06 22.01 -24.18
N LEU A 21 9.22 21.38 -23.93
CA LEU A 21 10.46 21.60 -24.69
C LEU A 21 11.34 20.32 -24.68
N PRO A 22 12.14 20.05 -25.73
CA PRO A 22 12.86 18.79 -25.93
C PRO A 22 14.18 18.69 -25.14
N TYR A 23 14.58 17.45 -24.87
CA TYR A 23 15.71 17.01 -24.04
C TYR A 23 17.08 17.19 -24.73
N ARG A 24 18.12 17.60 -23.99
CA ARG A 24 19.54 17.54 -24.38
C ARG A 24 20.35 16.96 -23.22
N PRO A 25 21.20 15.92 -23.40
CA PRO A 25 21.88 15.25 -22.30
C PRO A 25 23.17 15.98 -21.87
N LEU A 26 23.46 15.99 -20.57
CA LEU A 26 24.75 16.39 -19.98
C LEU A 26 25.29 15.27 -19.08
N GLN A 27 26.62 15.07 -19.13
CA GLN A 27 27.40 13.95 -18.59
C GLN A 27 27.55 13.92 -17.05
N PRO A 28 27.92 12.77 -16.43
CA PRO A 28 27.89 12.57 -14.98
C PRO A 28 29.20 12.95 -14.25
N GLY A 29 29.07 13.61 -13.09
CA GLY A 29 30.13 13.86 -12.11
C GLY A 29 30.01 12.96 -10.85
N ARG A 30 31.16 12.60 -10.25
CA ARG A 30 31.36 11.61 -9.17
C ARG A 30 30.58 11.86 -7.85
N PRO A 31 30.26 10.81 -7.07
CA PRO A 31 29.73 10.95 -5.71
C PRO A 31 30.86 11.11 -4.66
N ALA A 32 30.61 11.96 -3.66
CA ALA A 32 31.42 12.09 -2.44
C ALA A 32 30.81 11.26 -1.30
N SER A 33 31.64 10.51 -0.59
CA SER A 33 31.30 9.64 0.52
C SER A 33 31.26 10.42 1.86
N HIS A 34 30.20 10.23 2.64
CA HIS A 34 30.19 10.58 4.07
C HIS A 34 29.49 9.48 4.90
N PRO A 35 29.96 9.18 6.13
CA PRO A 35 29.44 8.08 6.95
C PRO A 35 28.18 8.50 7.72
N GLN A 36 27.15 7.65 7.75
CA GLN A 36 25.89 7.90 8.50
C GLN A 36 25.69 6.94 9.69
N LEU A 37 25.35 7.56 10.82
CA LEU A 37 24.98 6.99 12.12
C LEU A 37 23.76 6.05 12.09
N GLU A 38 23.77 5.06 12.99
CA GLU A 38 22.82 3.96 13.21
C GLU A 38 21.37 4.33 13.57
N THR A 39 21.02 5.61 13.71
CA THR A 39 19.67 6.07 14.10
C THR A 39 18.63 5.95 12.97
N ASN A 40 19.05 5.71 11.72
CA ASN A 40 18.20 5.78 10.53
C ASN A 40 17.38 4.50 10.23
N LYS A 41 17.66 3.36 10.87
CA LYS A 41 16.88 2.12 10.67
C LYS A 41 15.45 2.23 11.21
N GLY A 42 15.26 2.84 12.39
CA GLY A 42 13.96 2.88 13.09
C GLY A 42 12.85 3.62 12.32
N TYR A 43 13.17 4.71 11.62
CA TYR A 43 12.17 5.47 10.84
C TYR A 43 11.77 4.77 9.53
N SER A 44 12.71 4.05 8.89
CA SER A 44 12.42 3.24 7.70
C SER A 44 11.55 2.01 8.05
N GLU A 45 11.76 1.46 9.25
CA GLU A 45 10.93 0.38 9.78
C GLU A 45 9.53 0.88 10.12
N LEU A 46 9.38 2.02 10.80
CA LEU A 46 8.08 2.60 11.15
C LEU A 46 7.19 2.89 9.91
N THR A 47 7.80 3.35 8.81
CA THR A 47 7.10 3.64 7.54
C THR A 47 6.76 2.38 6.74
N SER A 48 7.61 1.34 6.77
CA SER A 48 7.25 0.01 6.23
C SER A 48 6.19 -0.70 7.08
N TRP A 49 6.19 -0.45 8.40
CA TRP A 49 5.21 -0.96 9.36
C TRP A 49 3.80 -0.43 9.09
N THR A 50 3.66 0.83 8.65
CA THR A 50 2.37 1.45 8.28
C THR A 50 1.88 1.07 6.88
N GLY A 51 2.76 0.63 5.97
CA GLY A 51 2.43 0.28 4.58
C GLY A 51 2.07 -1.19 4.34
N SER A 52 2.21 -2.06 5.34
CA SER A 52 1.91 -3.49 5.19
C SER A 52 0.40 -3.79 5.35
N GLN A 53 -0.21 -4.36 4.31
CA GLN A 53 -1.59 -4.88 4.23
C GLN A 53 -1.99 -5.84 5.38
N THR A 54 -1.01 -6.29 6.17
CA THR A 54 -1.12 -7.29 7.23
C THR A 54 -1.75 -6.75 8.53
N ARG A 55 -1.57 -5.47 8.89
CA ARG A 55 -2.15 -4.91 10.13
C ARG A 55 -3.66 -4.66 10.08
N PRO A 56 -4.23 -4.11 9.00
CA PRO A 56 -5.67 -3.94 8.92
C PRO A 56 -6.42 -5.27 8.87
N LEU A 57 -5.80 -6.32 8.30
CA LEU A 57 -6.34 -7.69 8.32
C LEU A 57 -6.42 -8.25 9.74
N LEU A 58 -5.37 -8.02 10.55
CA LEU A 58 -5.34 -8.41 11.95
C LEU A 58 -6.35 -7.62 12.79
N LEU A 59 -6.45 -6.29 12.61
CA LEU A 59 -7.39 -5.45 13.36
C LEU A 59 -8.87 -5.69 12.97
N ALA A 60 -9.14 -6.00 11.70
CA ALA A 60 -10.47 -6.43 11.27
C ALA A 60 -10.89 -7.77 11.91
N ASP A 61 -9.94 -8.56 12.37
CA ASP A 61 -10.19 -9.85 13.01
C ASP A 61 -10.10 -9.78 14.56
N VAL A 62 -9.56 -8.68 15.12
CA VAL A 62 -9.61 -8.31 16.57
C VAL A 62 -11.00 -7.81 16.98
N GLY A 63 -11.74 -7.18 16.07
CA GLY A 63 -13.11 -6.75 16.32
C GLY A 63 -14.09 -7.94 16.40
N PRO A 64 -15.18 -7.85 17.18
CA PRO A 64 -16.30 -8.78 17.08
C PRO A 64 -16.97 -8.77 15.69
N SER A 65 -16.58 -7.83 14.84
CA SER A 65 -17.11 -7.57 13.51
C SER A 65 -16.64 -8.59 12.47
N SER A 66 -17.44 -9.65 12.33
CA SER A 66 -17.74 -10.46 11.13
C SER A 66 -16.61 -10.83 10.16
N LYS A 67 -16.52 -12.11 9.81
CA LYS A 67 -15.84 -12.65 8.60
C LYS A 67 -15.87 -11.69 7.40
N ARG A 68 -17.02 -11.06 7.15
CA ARG A 68 -17.23 -10.04 6.12
C ARG A 68 -16.22 -8.90 6.15
N ALA A 69 -15.84 -8.38 7.31
CA ALA A 69 -14.87 -7.30 7.45
C ALA A 69 -13.45 -7.73 7.00
N GLY A 70 -13.03 -8.95 7.35
CA GLY A 70 -11.76 -9.50 6.87
C GLY A 70 -11.73 -9.70 5.35
N VAL A 71 -12.82 -10.24 4.78
CA VAL A 71 -13.00 -10.37 3.32
C VAL A 71 -12.99 -8.98 2.66
N ALA A 72 -13.69 -8.01 3.25
CA ALA A 72 -13.77 -6.64 2.76
C ALA A 72 -12.40 -5.95 2.78
N VAL A 73 -11.59 -6.14 3.83
CA VAL A 73 -10.23 -5.57 3.89
C VAL A 73 -9.37 -6.05 2.73
N LEU A 74 -9.30 -7.37 2.48
CA LEU A 74 -8.50 -7.91 1.38
C LEU A 74 -9.05 -7.47 0.01
N TRP A 75 -10.37 -7.47 -0.16
CA TRP A 75 -11.02 -7.03 -1.38
C TRP A 75 -10.75 -5.56 -1.70
N VAL A 76 -10.95 -4.69 -0.71
CA VAL A 76 -10.74 -3.24 -0.85
C VAL A 76 -9.27 -2.94 -1.07
N ALA A 77 -8.37 -3.63 -0.37
CA ALA A 77 -6.93 -3.43 -0.53
C ALA A 77 -6.47 -3.78 -1.95
N ALA A 78 -6.81 -4.98 -2.44
CA ALA A 78 -6.37 -5.44 -3.75
C ALA A 78 -6.89 -4.55 -4.90
N ILE A 79 -8.16 -4.13 -4.86
CA ILE A 79 -8.72 -3.25 -5.90
C ILE A 79 -8.13 -1.84 -5.78
N SER A 80 -7.92 -1.32 -4.57
CA SER A 80 -7.34 0.01 -4.39
C SER A 80 -5.89 0.06 -4.84
N GLU A 81 -5.11 -1.00 -4.61
CA GLU A 81 -3.73 -1.12 -5.10
C GLU A 81 -3.68 -1.25 -6.62
N TRP A 82 -4.55 -2.08 -7.21
CA TRP A 82 -4.67 -2.20 -8.66
C TRP A 82 -5.06 -0.86 -9.32
N LEU A 83 -6.06 -0.15 -8.78
CA LEU A 83 -6.46 1.16 -9.28
C LEU A 83 -5.36 2.21 -9.07
N ASN A 84 -4.62 2.16 -7.95
CA ASN A 84 -3.49 3.05 -7.74
C ASN A 84 -2.42 2.84 -8.82
N LEU A 85 -2.17 1.58 -9.20
CA LEU A 85 -1.23 1.24 -10.26
C LEU A 85 -1.69 1.81 -11.61
N VAL A 86 -2.96 1.59 -11.97
CA VAL A 86 -3.57 2.13 -13.19
C VAL A 86 -3.46 3.65 -13.22
N PHE A 87 -3.86 4.34 -12.16
CA PHE A 87 -3.80 5.81 -12.10
C PHE A 87 -2.37 6.32 -12.17
N LYS A 88 -1.39 5.63 -11.57
CA LYS A 88 0.02 6.00 -11.71
C LYS A 88 0.51 5.95 -13.15
N TRP A 89 0.11 4.92 -13.89
CA TRP A 89 0.44 4.84 -15.31
C TRP A 89 -0.30 5.86 -16.17
N MET A 90 -1.50 6.30 -15.77
CA MET A 90 -2.29 7.27 -16.54
C MET A 90 -1.93 8.74 -16.24
N LEU A 91 -1.52 9.06 -15.00
CA LEU A 91 -1.34 10.43 -14.53
C LEU A 91 0.10 10.94 -14.60
N PHE A 92 1.09 10.05 -14.80
CA PHE A 92 2.51 10.42 -14.98
C PHE A 92 3.05 11.39 -13.92
N GLY A 93 2.63 11.20 -12.66
CA GLY A 93 3.00 12.13 -11.59
C GLY A 93 4.50 12.14 -11.28
N GLU A 94 5.08 13.33 -11.20
CA GLU A 94 6.45 13.55 -10.73
C GLU A 94 6.59 13.28 -9.22
N ARG A 95 7.83 13.07 -8.74
CA ARG A 95 8.14 12.99 -7.30
C ARG A 95 9.10 14.08 -6.87
N PRO A 96 8.96 14.63 -5.65
CA PRO A 96 9.79 15.73 -5.19
C PRO A 96 11.30 15.47 -5.31
N PHE A 97 11.77 14.27 -4.94
CA PHE A 97 13.21 13.99 -4.87
C PHE A 97 13.95 14.03 -6.23
N TRP A 98 13.28 13.71 -7.34
CA TRP A 98 13.86 13.89 -8.69
C TRP A 98 13.41 15.20 -9.35
N TRP A 99 12.21 15.67 -9.04
CA TRP A 99 11.65 16.88 -9.65
C TRP A 99 12.45 18.14 -9.31
N ILE A 100 13.00 18.22 -8.10
CA ILE A 100 13.87 19.34 -7.69
C ILE A 100 15.07 19.49 -8.64
N GLY A 101 15.63 18.37 -9.08
CA GLY A 101 16.73 18.33 -10.02
C GLY A 101 16.33 18.59 -11.48
N GLU A 102 15.19 18.04 -11.91
CA GLU A 102 14.72 18.15 -13.30
C GLU A 102 14.02 19.48 -13.63
N SER A 103 13.39 20.13 -12.64
CA SER A 103 12.58 21.34 -12.85
C SER A 103 13.37 22.56 -13.33
N ARG A 104 14.71 22.55 -13.22
CA ARG A 104 15.60 23.69 -13.52
C ARG A 104 15.29 24.96 -12.73
N LEU A 105 14.43 24.90 -11.72
CA LEU A 105 14.06 26.05 -10.90
C LEU A 105 15.12 26.39 -9.84
N PHE A 106 15.98 25.44 -9.50
CA PHE A 106 16.96 25.56 -8.41
C PHE A 106 18.43 25.56 -8.88
N VAL A 107 18.71 26.02 -10.10
CA VAL A 107 20.06 25.97 -10.72
C VAL A 107 21.11 26.73 -9.90
N ASN A 108 20.75 27.90 -9.36
CA ASN A 108 21.70 28.75 -8.64
C ASN A 108 21.84 28.39 -7.14
N LYS A 109 20.82 27.75 -6.55
CA LYS A 109 20.81 27.37 -5.14
C LYS A 109 19.94 26.13 -4.95
N GLN A 110 20.55 24.96 -5.15
CA GLN A 110 19.85 23.70 -4.92
C GLN A 110 19.51 23.52 -3.44
N PRO A 111 18.24 23.23 -3.09
CA PRO A 111 17.88 22.93 -1.72
C PRO A 111 18.61 21.66 -1.28
N LYS A 112 19.24 21.70 -0.10
CA LYS A 112 19.84 20.51 0.50
C LYS A 112 18.71 19.57 0.93
N VAL A 113 18.48 18.53 0.14
CA VAL A 113 17.46 17.52 0.41
C VAL A 113 18.10 16.28 1.03
N HIS A 114 17.52 15.82 2.13
CA HIS A 114 17.90 14.55 2.73
C HIS A 114 17.02 13.44 2.16
N GLN A 115 17.65 12.43 1.59
CA GLN A 115 16.97 11.21 1.14
C GLN A 115 17.12 10.11 2.17
N PHE A 116 16.11 9.26 2.26
CA PHE A 116 16.07 8.07 3.09
C PHE A 116 15.91 6.82 2.21
N SER A 117 16.13 5.64 2.76
CA SER A 117 15.89 4.38 2.04
C SER A 117 14.46 4.20 1.53
N SER A 118 13.49 4.89 2.14
CA SER A 118 12.09 4.94 1.71
C SER A 118 11.77 6.04 0.69
N THR A 119 12.71 6.93 0.37
CA THR A 119 12.53 8.02 -0.61
C THR A 119 12.55 7.51 -2.05
N CYS A 120 13.44 6.56 -2.36
CA CYS A 120 13.77 6.14 -3.73
C CYS A 120 12.78 5.13 -4.34
N GLU A 121 11.50 5.48 -4.36
CA GLU A 121 10.50 4.68 -5.06
C GLU A 121 10.57 4.86 -6.57
N THR A 122 10.30 3.79 -7.33
CA THR A 122 10.54 3.73 -8.79
C THR A 122 9.32 4.04 -9.66
N GLY A 123 8.11 3.89 -9.09
CA GLY A 123 6.87 4.18 -9.82
C GLY A 123 6.48 5.66 -9.80
N PRO A 124 5.59 6.11 -10.72
CA PRO A 124 5.06 7.48 -10.72
C PRO A 124 4.45 7.89 -9.38
N GLY A 125 4.45 9.20 -9.10
CA GLY A 125 4.06 9.78 -7.82
C GLY A 125 2.55 9.98 -7.61
N SER A 126 1.75 10.06 -8.68
CA SER A 126 0.31 10.43 -8.57
C SER A 126 -0.63 9.27 -8.86
N PRO A 127 -1.63 8.98 -7.99
CA PRO A 127 -1.78 9.48 -6.63
C PRO A 127 -0.90 8.70 -5.64
N SER A 128 -0.74 9.22 -4.42
CA SER A 128 0.02 8.52 -3.39
C SER A 128 -0.64 7.19 -2.99
N GLY A 129 0.02 6.08 -3.30
CA GLY A 129 -0.48 4.73 -3.00
C GLY A 129 -0.64 4.46 -1.50
N HIS A 130 0.30 4.94 -0.69
CA HIS A 130 0.21 4.82 0.77
C HIS A 130 -1.04 5.54 1.29
N ALA A 131 -1.27 6.80 0.89
CA ALA A 131 -2.45 7.55 1.32
C ALA A 131 -3.76 6.91 0.83
N MET A 132 -3.81 6.50 -0.44
CA MET A 132 -5.00 5.92 -1.08
C MET A 132 -5.40 4.58 -0.47
N VAL A 133 -4.47 3.64 -0.36
CA VAL A 133 -4.76 2.29 0.14
C VAL A 133 -5.06 2.34 1.64
N THR A 134 -4.30 3.13 2.42
CA THR A 134 -4.59 3.33 3.84
C THR A 134 -5.99 3.93 4.03
N ALA A 135 -6.37 4.95 3.26
CA ALA A 135 -7.69 5.56 3.36
C ALA A 135 -8.81 4.56 3.04
N ALA A 136 -8.65 3.76 1.98
CA ALA A 136 -9.66 2.78 1.56
C ALA A 136 -9.82 1.64 2.57
N VAL A 137 -8.72 1.03 2.99
CA VAL A 137 -8.74 -0.15 3.86
C VAL A 137 -9.21 0.21 5.26
N TRP A 138 -8.70 1.31 5.83
CA TRP A 138 -9.08 1.69 7.18
C TRP A 138 -10.52 2.18 7.27
N TRP A 139 -11.10 2.72 6.19
CA TRP A 139 -12.53 3.00 6.15
C TRP A 139 -13.36 1.75 6.49
N VAL A 140 -13.00 0.57 5.93
CA VAL A 140 -13.67 -0.71 6.25
C VAL A 140 -13.56 -1.03 7.74
N VAL A 141 -12.36 -0.89 8.31
CA VAL A 141 -12.09 -1.22 9.70
C VAL A 141 -12.85 -0.29 10.64
N VAL A 142 -12.77 1.02 10.44
CA VAL A 142 -13.37 2.01 11.35
C VAL A 142 -14.88 2.10 11.23
N SER A 143 -15.45 1.91 10.03
CA SER A 143 -16.90 1.84 9.86
C SER A 143 -17.50 0.60 10.54
N SER A 144 -16.81 -0.53 10.43
CA SER A 144 -17.16 -1.79 11.08
C SER A 144 -17.05 -1.70 12.61
N LEU A 145 -15.97 -1.12 13.13
CA LEU A 145 -15.75 -0.92 14.56
C LEU A 145 -16.71 0.12 15.15
N GLY A 146 -16.91 1.25 14.48
CA GLY A 146 -17.82 2.31 14.90
C GLY A 146 -19.26 1.80 15.00
N SER A 147 -19.73 1.04 14.01
CA SER A 147 -21.06 0.41 14.02
C SER A 147 -21.20 -0.58 15.18
N PHE A 148 -20.17 -1.40 15.42
CA PHE A 148 -20.16 -2.34 16.53
C PHE A 148 -20.22 -1.63 17.90
N LEU A 149 -19.38 -0.60 18.11
CA LEU A 149 -19.35 0.18 19.35
C LEU A 149 -20.70 0.86 19.61
N TYR A 150 -21.31 1.43 18.57
CA TYR A 150 -22.65 2.02 18.68
C TYR A 150 -23.69 0.97 19.08
N SER A 151 -23.71 -0.19 18.42
CA SER A 151 -24.69 -1.25 18.71
C SER A 151 -24.60 -1.78 20.15
N ARG A 152 -23.42 -1.69 20.78
CA ARG A 152 -23.18 -2.21 22.13
C ARG A 152 -23.37 -1.16 23.22
N THR A 153 -23.08 0.10 22.93
CA THR A 153 -23.03 1.16 23.96
C THR A 153 -24.08 2.24 23.75
N HIS A 154 -24.72 2.29 22.59
CA HIS A 154 -25.63 3.35 22.13
C HIS A 154 -25.02 4.77 22.20
N SER A 155 -23.71 4.89 22.38
CA SER A 155 -23.00 6.17 22.50
C SER A 155 -22.42 6.60 21.16
N VAL A 156 -22.85 7.77 20.68
CA VAL A 156 -22.31 8.39 19.46
C VAL A 156 -20.85 8.78 19.65
N VAL A 157 -20.48 9.28 20.84
CA VAL A 157 -19.10 9.71 21.15
C VAL A 157 -18.13 8.53 21.03
N LEU A 158 -18.49 7.40 21.63
CA LEU A 158 -17.64 6.21 21.59
C LEU A 158 -17.58 5.60 20.18
N SER A 159 -18.69 5.67 19.43
CA SER A 159 -18.74 5.25 18.03
C SER A 159 -17.91 6.15 17.10
N ALA A 160 -17.71 7.42 17.46
CA ALA A 160 -16.91 8.39 16.70
C ALA A 160 -15.39 8.21 16.90
N ALA A 161 -14.94 7.64 18.02
CA ALA A 161 -13.53 7.51 18.36
C ALA A 161 -12.67 6.78 17.29
N PRO A 162 -13.11 5.67 16.65
CA PRO A 162 -12.39 5.05 15.54
C PRO A 162 -12.20 5.98 14.33
N TYR A 163 -13.18 6.82 14.02
CA TYR A 163 -13.09 7.76 12.90
C TYR A 163 -12.10 8.89 13.18
N LEU A 164 -12.04 9.38 14.43
CA LEU A 164 -11.02 10.34 14.83
C LEU A 164 -9.62 9.75 14.69
N PHE A 165 -9.43 8.51 15.17
CA PHE A 165 -8.16 7.80 14.99
C PHE A 165 -7.79 7.62 13.51
N TYR A 166 -8.77 7.29 12.66
CA TYR A 166 -8.58 7.17 11.22
C TYR A 166 -8.06 8.46 10.59
N VAL A 167 -8.65 9.62 10.92
CA VAL A 167 -8.21 10.93 10.41
C VAL A 167 -6.78 11.23 10.88
N LEU A 168 -6.48 11.05 12.17
CA LEU A 168 -5.14 11.29 12.72
C LEU A 168 -4.08 10.41 12.05
N MET A 169 -4.40 9.13 11.86
CA MET A 169 -3.52 8.18 11.18
C MET A 169 -3.30 8.57 9.71
N LEU A 170 -4.34 9.00 8.98
CA LEU A 170 -4.19 9.47 7.60
C LEU A 170 -3.33 10.72 7.49
N VAL A 171 -3.49 11.67 8.39
CA VAL A 171 -2.63 12.85 8.47
C VAL A 171 -1.18 12.44 8.73
N ALA A 172 -0.94 11.52 9.68
CA ALA A 172 0.39 11.03 9.99
C ALA A 172 1.06 10.34 8.78
N VAL A 173 0.32 9.46 8.08
CA VAL A 173 0.79 8.83 6.84
C VAL A 173 1.09 9.90 5.78
N GLY A 174 0.17 10.84 5.57
CA GLY A 174 0.34 11.91 4.58
C GLY A 174 1.57 12.77 4.83
N ILE A 175 1.76 13.24 6.06
CA ILE A 175 2.93 14.03 6.48
C ILE A 175 4.21 13.22 6.30
N SER A 176 4.22 11.94 6.69
CA SER A 176 5.38 11.06 6.50
C SER A 176 5.83 11.01 5.04
N ARG A 177 4.88 10.89 4.10
CA ARG A 177 5.16 10.81 2.65
C ARG A 177 5.67 12.11 2.05
N ILE A 178 5.22 13.25 2.56
CA ILE A 178 5.70 14.57 2.17
C ILE A 178 7.11 14.79 2.73
N PHE A 179 7.33 14.44 4.00
CA PHE A 179 8.61 14.63 4.69
C PHE A 179 9.77 13.86 4.04
N ILE A 180 9.54 12.61 3.63
CA ILE A 180 10.56 11.81 2.94
C ILE A 180 10.72 12.16 1.45
N LEU A 181 10.07 13.23 0.97
CA LEU A 181 10.13 13.70 -0.43
C LEU A 181 9.64 12.68 -1.47
N ALA A 182 8.79 11.74 -1.05
CA ALA A 182 8.27 10.72 -1.94
C ALA A 182 7.01 11.17 -2.70
N HIS A 183 6.27 12.16 -2.17
CA HIS A 183 5.05 12.71 -2.79
C HIS A 183 4.89 14.21 -2.52
N PHE A 184 4.25 14.90 -3.48
CA PHE A 184 3.76 16.25 -3.25
C PHE A 184 2.45 16.25 -2.43
N PRO A 185 2.13 17.36 -1.72
CA PRO A 185 0.90 17.44 -0.92
C PRO A 185 -0.38 17.15 -1.70
N HIS A 186 -0.50 17.66 -2.93
CA HIS A 186 -1.69 17.42 -3.77
C HIS A 186 -1.86 15.93 -4.11
N GLN A 187 -0.77 15.17 -4.28
CA GLN A 187 -0.81 13.73 -4.57
C GLN A 187 -1.27 12.91 -3.37
N VAL A 188 -0.92 13.37 -2.17
CA VAL A 188 -1.37 12.78 -0.91
C VAL A 188 -2.86 13.06 -0.73
N VAL A 189 -3.30 14.32 -0.88
CA VAL A 189 -4.72 14.70 -0.77
C VAL A 189 -5.58 13.96 -1.78
N ALA A 190 -5.19 13.96 -3.06
CA ALA A 190 -5.89 13.23 -4.11
C ALA A 190 -5.94 11.72 -3.82
N GLY A 191 -4.84 11.14 -3.32
CA GLY A 191 -4.79 9.76 -2.86
C GLY A 191 -5.78 9.48 -1.75
N SER A 192 -5.77 10.28 -0.68
CA SER A 192 -6.69 10.13 0.47
C SER A 192 -8.16 10.24 0.06
N ILE A 193 -8.53 11.22 -0.77
CA ILE A 193 -9.91 11.39 -1.26
C ILE A 193 -10.34 10.18 -2.10
N THR A 194 -9.50 9.79 -3.07
CA THR A 194 -9.78 8.63 -3.93
C THR A 194 -9.93 7.36 -3.09
N GLY A 195 -9.02 7.16 -2.13
CA GLY A 195 -9.04 6.03 -1.21
C GLY A 195 -10.31 5.99 -0.36
N LEU A 196 -10.74 7.12 0.20
CA LEU A 196 -11.99 7.20 0.96
C LEU A 196 -13.20 6.82 0.10
N ILE A 197 -13.29 7.35 -1.13
CA ILE A 197 -14.37 7.01 -2.08
C ILE A 197 -14.37 5.51 -2.37
N LEU A 198 -13.20 4.93 -2.68
CA LEU A 198 -13.07 3.50 -2.92
C LEU A 198 -13.47 2.67 -1.69
N GLY A 199 -13.03 3.06 -0.50
CA GLY A 199 -13.41 2.43 0.76
C GLY A 199 -14.93 2.40 0.93
N ILE A 200 -15.62 3.52 0.69
CA ILE A 200 -17.08 3.62 0.79
C ILE A 200 -17.78 2.74 -0.26
N VAL A 201 -17.33 2.79 -1.52
CA VAL A 201 -17.98 2.06 -2.62
C VAL A 201 -17.77 0.55 -2.50
N LEU A 202 -16.52 0.13 -2.28
CA LEU A 202 -16.13 -1.28 -2.28
C LEU A 202 -16.55 -1.99 -0.98
N SER A 203 -16.62 -1.31 0.16
CA SER A 203 -17.15 -1.88 1.42
C SER A 203 -18.64 -2.25 1.33
N ARG A 204 -19.39 -1.61 0.41
CA ARG A 204 -20.78 -1.97 0.11
C ARG A 204 -20.90 -3.17 -0.83
N ARG A 205 -19.84 -3.51 -1.57
CA ARG A 205 -19.81 -4.54 -2.64
C ARG A 205 -18.80 -5.65 -2.32
N VAL A 206 -18.88 -6.21 -1.11
CA VAL A 206 -17.98 -7.27 -0.66
C VAL A 206 -18.38 -8.61 -1.28
N PRO A 207 -17.47 -9.37 -1.91
CA PRO A 207 -17.77 -10.66 -2.53
C PRO A 207 -17.81 -11.79 -1.50
N GLU A 208 -18.58 -11.63 -0.43
CA GLU A 208 -18.72 -12.67 0.59
C GLU A 208 -19.49 -13.87 0.05
N GLY A 209 -18.94 -15.08 0.22
CA GLY A 209 -19.61 -16.32 -0.17
C GLY A 209 -19.65 -16.58 -1.67
N ARG A 210 -18.91 -15.80 -2.48
CA ARG A 210 -18.74 -16.07 -3.91
C ARG A 210 -17.91 -17.34 -4.14
N PRO A 211 -18.17 -18.10 -5.22
CA PRO A 211 -17.43 -19.34 -5.49
C PRO A 211 -15.95 -19.07 -5.78
N LEU A 212 -15.08 -20.06 -5.58
CA LEU A 212 -13.65 -19.96 -5.88
C LEU A 212 -13.37 -19.46 -7.32
N LEU A 213 -14.18 -19.92 -8.27
CA LEU A 213 -14.08 -19.53 -9.68
C LEU A 213 -14.24 -18.01 -9.88
N PHE A 214 -15.04 -17.33 -9.05
CA PHE A 214 -15.16 -15.87 -9.09
C PHE A 214 -13.83 -15.20 -8.75
N PHE A 215 -13.18 -15.62 -7.67
CA PHE A 215 -11.88 -15.06 -7.25
C PHE A 215 -10.77 -15.38 -8.25
N PHE A 216 -10.76 -16.60 -8.79
CA PHE A 216 -9.81 -17.00 -9.82
C PHE A 216 -9.95 -16.14 -11.10
N ASN A 217 -11.16 -16.03 -11.64
CA ASN A 217 -11.43 -15.22 -12.82
C ASN A 217 -11.13 -13.74 -12.59
N PHE A 218 -11.44 -13.22 -11.39
CA PHE A 218 -11.16 -11.83 -11.05
C PHE A 218 -9.67 -11.57 -10.93
N SER A 219 -8.90 -12.44 -10.26
CA SER A 219 -7.42 -12.34 -10.19
C SER A 219 -6.77 -12.38 -11.57
N ILE A 220 -7.19 -13.31 -12.45
CA ILE A 220 -6.69 -13.34 -13.83
C ILE A 220 -7.11 -12.08 -14.59
N GLY A 221 -8.36 -11.63 -14.44
CA GLY A 221 -8.85 -10.41 -15.05
C GLY A 221 -8.03 -9.18 -14.66
N LEU A 222 -7.71 -9.00 -13.37
CA LEU A 222 -6.86 -7.90 -12.89
C LEU A 222 -5.44 -7.98 -13.48
N LEU A 223 -4.86 -9.19 -13.52
CA LEU A 223 -3.52 -9.40 -14.10
C LEU A 223 -3.51 -9.07 -15.60
N LEU A 224 -4.43 -9.67 -16.37
CA LEU A 224 -4.51 -9.49 -17.82
C LEU A 224 -4.83 -8.04 -18.18
N SER A 225 -5.78 -7.39 -17.49
CA SER A 225 -6.12 -5.99 -17.76
C SER A 225 -4.96 -5.04 -17.47
N ALA A 226 -4.18 -5.25 -16.40
CA ALA A 226 -2.98 -4.46 -16.14
C ALA A 226 -1.89 -4.70 -17.21
N LEU A 227 -1.69 -5.95 -17.64
CA LEU A 227 -0.75 -6.27 -18.73
C LEU A 227 -1.17 -5.65 -20.06
N MET A 228 -2.47 -5.72 -20.39
CA MET A 228 -3.02 -5.10 -21.59
C MET A 228 -2.89 -3.58 -21.55
N LEU A 229 -3.17 -2.96 -20.41
CA LEU A 229 -2.99 -1.52 -20.23
C LEU A 229 -1.52 -1.13 -20.41
N HIS A 230 -0.60 -1.85 -19.77
CA HIS A 230 0.84 -1.62 -19.91
C HIS A 230 1.29 -1.72 -21.37
N ALA A 231 0.92 -2.80 -22.06
CA ALA A 231 1.25 -3.00 -23.46
C ALA A 231 0.61 -1.94 -24.37
N GLY A 232 -0.65 -1.56 -24.12
CA GLY A 232 -1.34 -0.52 -24.87
C GLY A 232 -0.69 0.85 -24.73
N LEU A 233 -0.31 1.25 -23.51
CA LEU A 233 0.41 2.50 -23.28
C LEU A 233 1.78 2.51 -23.98
N GLN A 234 2.50 1.39 -23.99
CA GLN A 234 3.76 1.26 -24.75
C GLN A 234 3.53 1.40 -26.26
N GLN A 235 2.47 0.80 -26.80
CA GLN A 235 2.12 0.94 -28.23
C GLN A 235 1.75 2.38 -28.61
N LEU A 236 1.17 3.15 -27.69
CA LEU A 236 0.90 4.58 -27.85
C LEU A 236 2.16 5.45 -27.74
N GLY A 237 3.35 4.85 -27.62
CA GLY A 237 4.63 5.57 -27.53
C GLY A 237 4.91 6.16 -26.15
N ILE A 238 4.14 5.77 -25.13
CA ILE A 238 4.36 6.24 -23.78
C ILE A 238 5.42 5.36 -23.10
N ASP A 239 6.58 5.95 -22.82
CA ASP A 239 7.64 5.29 -22.06
C ASP A 239 7.21 5.13 -20.60
N LEU A 240 6.84 3.92 -20.18
CA LEU A 240 6.51 3.59 -18.78
C LEU A 240 7.75 3.44 -17.88
N SER A 241 8.95 3.38 -18.47
CA SER A 241 10.22 3.26 -17.74
C SER A 241 10.83 4.61 -17.36
N TRP A 242 10.24 5.72 -17.80
CA TRP A 242 10.68 7.09 -17.52
C TRP A 242 10.95 7.33 -16.02
N SER A 243 10.02 6.91 -15.16
CA SER A 243 10.10 7.12 -13.71
C SER A 243 11.19 6.27 -13.08
N ILE A 244 11.45 5.07 -13.63
CA ILE A 244 12.55 4.19 -13.20
C ILE A 244 13.89 4.84 -13.54
N THR A 245 14.01 5.43 -14.72
CA THR A 245 15.22 6.15 -15.15
C THR A 245 15.49 7.36 -14.27
N LEU A 246 14.46 8.15 -13.94
CA LEU A 246 14.59 9.27 -13.01
C LEU A 246 14.94 8.82 -11.60
N ALA A 247 14.31 7.75 -11.09
CA ALA A 247 14.63 7.19 -9.79
C ALA A 247 16.10 6.73 -9.71
N LYS A 248 16.60 6.05 -10.76
CA LYS A 248 18.01 5.63 -10.84
C LYS A 248 18.97 6.80 -10.91
N LYS A 249 18.58 7.89 -11.57
CA LYS A 249 19.42 9.09 -11.73
C LYS A 249 19.53 9.91 -10.45
N TRP A 250 18.43 10.06 -9.71
CA TRP A 250 18.34 11.00 -8.59
C TRP A 250 18.34 10.34 -7.21
N CYS A 251 18.26 9.02 -7.12
CA CYS A 251 18.43 8.32 -5.85
C CYS A 251 19.90 8.38 -5.40
N SER A 252 20.14 8.73 -4.14
CA SER A 252 21.51 8.81 -3.59
C SER A 252 22.22 7.45 -3.49
N HIS A 253 21.46 6.37 -3.32
CA HIS A 253 21.98 5.03 -3.05
C HIS A 253 21.25 4.00 -3.91
N SER A 254 21.98 3.34 -4.81
CA SER A 254 21.40 2.37 -5.75
C SER A 254 20.72 1.18 -5.05
N GLU A 255 21.19 0.82 -3.86
CA GLU A 255 20.65 -0.23 -3.00
C GLU A 255 19.27 0.10 -2.40
N TRP A 256 18.85 1.38 -2.40
CA TRP A 256 17.52 1.79 -1.95
C TRP A 256 16.44 1.57 -3.02
N ILE A 257 16.86 1.29 -4.27
CA ILE A 257 15.95 0.95 -5.37
C ILE A 257 15.54 -0.51 -5.24
N ARG A 258 14.36 -0.75 -4.65
CA ARG A 258 13.88 -2.12 -4.40
C ARG A 258 12.91 -2.62 -5.49
N LEU A 259 13.18 -3.81 -6.03
CA LEU A 259 12.35 -4.49 -7.04
C LEU A 259 11.00 -5.01 -6.48
N ASP A 260 10.92 -5.23 -5.16
CA ASP A 260 9.67 -5.61 -4.47
C ASP A 260 8.61 -4.49 -4.51
N THR A 261 9.03 -3.24 -4.67
CA THR A 261 8.16 -2.08 -4.90
C THR A 261 7.76 -1.89 -6.36
N ALA A 262 8.22 -2.77 -7.27
CA ALA A 262 7.88 -2.67 -8.67
C ALA A 262 6.36 -2.90 -8.89
N PRO A 263 5.76 -2.22 -9.88
CA PRO A 263 4.39 -2.41 -10.32
C PRO A 263 3.92 -3.87 -10.41
N PHE A 264 4.71 -4.71 -11.06
CA PHE A 264 4.37 -6.12 -11.29
C PHE A 264 4.40 -6.97 -10.02
N SER A 265 5.29 -6.64 -9.06
CA SER A 265 5.34 -7.30 -7.76
C SER A 265 4.05 -7.03 -6.98
N SER A 266 3.59 -5.77 -6.95
CA SER A 266 2.34 -5.40 -6.28
C SER A 266 1.13 -6.12 -6.89
N LEU A 267 1.04 -6.13 -8.23
CA LEU A 267 -0.02 -6.84 -8.96
C LEU A 267 -0.04 -8.35 -8.64
N THR A 268 1.15 -8.98 -8.60
CA THR A 268 1.30 -10.40 -8.31
C THR A 268 0.86 -10.73 -6.89
N ARG A 269 1.20 -9.88 -5.92
CA ARG A 269 0.75 -9.99 -4.54
C ARG A 269 -0.78 -9.93 -4.45
N ASP A 270 -1.41 -8.94 -5.09
CA ASP A 270 -2.85 -8.72 -4.98
C ASP A 270 -3.65 -9.85 -5.63
N CYS A 271 -3.25 -10.29 -6.82
CA CYS A 271 -3.85 -11.44 -7.49
C CYS A 271 -3.70 -12.72 -6.65
N GLY A 272 -2.53 -12.92 -6.03
CA GLY A 272 -2.27 -14.05 -5.14
C GLY A 272 -3.13 -14.00 -3.88
N ALA A 273 -3.21 -12.84 -3.21
CA ALA A 273 -4.02 -12.65 -2.02
C ALA A 273 -5.53 -12.84 -2.30
N LEU A 274 -6.04 -12.39 -3.45
CA LEU A 274 -7.43 -12.60 -3.86
C LEU A 274 -7.73 -14.07 -4.16
N LEU A 275 -6.83 -14.78 -4.85
CA LEU A 275 -6.99 -16.22 -5.09
C LEU A 275 -6.93 -16.99 -3.76
N GLY A 276 -5.98 -16.63 -2.89
CA GLY A 276 -5.88 -17.16 -1.53
C GLY A 276 -7.17 -16.92 -0.74
N LEU A 277 -7.75 -15.72 -0.81
CA LEU A 277 -9.04 -15.43 -0.17
C LEU A 277 -10.14 -16.36 -0.67
N GLY A 278 -10.23 -16.58 -1.99
CA GLY A 278 -11.17 -17.53 -2.59
C GLY A 278 -10.97 -18.96 -2.10
N LEU A 279 -9.71 -19.42 -2.04
CA LEU A 279 -9.37 -20.75 -1.53
C LEU A 279 -9.75 -20.88 -0.04
N ALA A 280 -9.45 -19.88 0.77
CA ALA A 280 -9.77 -19.89 2.20
C ALA A 280 -11.29 -19.98 2.43
N GLN A 281 -12.08 -19.25 1.64
CA GLN A 281 -13.54 -19.33 1.67
C GLN A 281 -14.06 -20.68 1.16
N TYR A 282 -13.39 -21.32 0.20
CA TYR A 282 -13.74 -22.65 -0.28
C TYR A 282 -13.50 -23.73 0.78
N TRP A 283 -12.31 -23.73 1.41
CA TRP A 283 -11.96 -24.71 2.44
C TRP A 283 -12.81 -24.58 3.71
N LYS A 284 -13.10 -23.34 4.13
CA LYS A 284 -13.91 -23.09 5.33
C LYS A 284 -14.89 -21.93 5.13
N PRO A 285 -16.04 -22.17 4.45
CA PRO A 285 -17.02 -21.12 4.15
C PRO A 285 -17.60 -20.44 5.39
N GLY A 286 -17.75 -21.17 6.50
CA GLY A 286 -18.29 -20.63 7.75
C GLY A 286 -17.26 -20.00 8.70
N GLY A 287 -15.96 -20.05 8.37
CA GLY A 287 -14.90 -19.70 9.32
C GLY A 287 -14.89 -20.59 10.57
N PHE A 288 -14.11 -20.20 11.58
CA PHE A 288 -14.07 -20.86 12.88
C PHE A 288 -14.73 -19.99 13.94
N SER A 289 -15.72 -20.54 14.65
CA SER A 289 -16.32 -19.88 15.81
C SER A 289 -15.38 -20.01 17.00
N LEU A 290 -14.68 -18.92 17.33
CA LEU A 290 -13.75 -18.84 18.45
C LEU A 290 -14.23 -17.80 19.48
N PRO A 291 -14.20 -18.12 20.79
CA PRO A 291 -14.34 -17.11 21.84
C PRO A 291 -13.22 -16.07 21.75
N TRP A 292 -13.41 -14.93 22.43
CA TRP A 292 -12.46 -13.80 22.44
C TRP A 292 -11.00 -14.20 22.69
N ALA A 293 -10.71 -15.00 23.72
CA ALA A 293 -9.33 -15.33 24.09
C ALA A 293 -8.62 -16.23 23.06
N PRO A 294 -9.21 -17.35 22.59
CA PRO A 294 -8.69 -18.10 21.44
C PRO A 294 -8.55 -17.26 20.17
N ARG A 295 -9.47 -16.31 19.92
CA ARG A 295 -9.38 -15.42 18.75
C ARG A 295 -8.17 -14.50 18.84
N ALA A 296 -7.94 -13.88 20.00
CA ALA A 296 -6.74 -13.08 20.27
C ALA A 296 -5.45 -13.88 20.10
N LEU A 297 -5.45 -15.15 20.51
CA LEU A 297 -4.33 -16.06 20.29
C LEU A 297 -4.12 -16.37 18.80
N SER A 298 -5.19 -16.67 18.05
CA SER A 298 -5.11 -16.88 16.60
C SER A 298 -4.49 -15.67 15.90
N LEU A 299 -4.89 -14.45 16.29
CA LEU A 299 -4.34 -13.22 15.74
C LEU A 299 -2.84 -13.06 16.03
N ALA A 300 -2.42 -13.31 17.26
CA ALA A 300 -1.00 -13.23 17.63
C ALA A 300 -0.16 -14.24 16.83
N ILE A 301 -0.63 -15.49 16.72
CA ILE A 301 0.04 -16.54 15.95
C ILE A 301 0.05 -16.21 14.45
N SER A 302 -1.06 -15.72 13.89
CA SER A 302 -1.15 -15.29 12.50
C SER A 302 -0.21 -14.13 12.20
N SER A 303 -0.08 -13.16 13.10
CA SER A 303 0.88 -12.06 12.97
C SER A 303 2.32 -12.56 12.96
N MET A 304 2.68 -13.49 13.85
CA MET A 304 4.00 -14.11 13.88
C MET A 304 4.28 -14.91 12.59
N GLY A 305 3.30 -15.70 12.14
CA GLY A 305 3.40 -16.45 10.89
C GLY A 305 3.62 -15.54 9.68
N LEU A 306 2.87 -14.44 9.57
CA LEU A 306 3.04 -13.45 8.51
C LEU A 306 4.40 -12.76 8.54
N TYR A 307 4.93 -12.47 9.74
CA TYR A 307 6.27 -11.93 9.88
C TYR A 307 7.32 -12.87 9.29
N HIS A 308 7.25 -14.17 9.60
CA HIS A 308 8.17 -15.16 9.04
C HIS A 308 7.99 -15.34 7.54
N VAL A 309 6.75 -15.45 7.06
CA VAL A 309 6.45 -15.55 5.62
C VAL A 309 7.05 -14.37 4.87
N ASN A 310 6.87 -13.13 5.36
CA ASN A 310 7.40 -11.95 4.71
C ASN A 310 8.93 -11.96 4.62
N ARG A 311 9.63 -12.48 5.63
CA ARG A 311 11.10 -12.57 5.65
C ARG A 311 11.68 -13.73 4.83
N LEU A 312 10.86 -14.64 4.31
CA LEU A 312 11.36 -15.72 3.45
C LEU A 312 12.03 -15.11 2.20
N PRO A 313 13.36 -15.32 2.03
CA PRO A 313 14.06 -14.84 0.85
C PRO A 313 13.59 -15.65 -0.36
N LEU A 314 13.41 -14.96 -1.49
CA LEU A 314 13.04 -15.58 -2.75
C LEU A 314 14.17 -15.39 -3.76
N PRO A 315 14.42 -16.38 -4.64
CA PRO A 315 15.41 -16.24 -5.69
C PRO A 315 15.02 -15.10 -6.63
N ILE A 316 15.91 -14.14 -6.83
CA ILE A 316 15.67 -12.94 -7.66
C ILE A 316 15.82 -13.29 -9.16
N GLN A 317 16.59 -14.34 -9.47
CA GLN A 317 16.81 -14.83 -10.82
C GLN A 317 16.54 -16.33 -10.90
N PRO A 318 15.87 -16.82 -11.96
CA PRO A 318 15.25 -16.05 -13.06
C PRO A 318 13.98 -15.28 -12.63
N GLN A 319 13.65 -14.17 -13.30
CA GLN A 319 12.55 -13.29 -12.91
C GLN A 319 11.18 -13.99 -12.90
N GLY A 320 10.94 -14.93 -13.82
CA GLY A 320 9.70 -15.71 -13.84
C GLY A 320 9.53 -16.57 -12.59
N LEU A 321 10.62 -17.17 -12.09
CA LEU A 321 10.60 -17.93 -10.85
C LEU A 321 10.34 -17.03 -9.64
N PHE A 322 10.93 -15.83 -9.61
CA PHE A 322 10.66 -14.84 -8.57
C PHE A 322 9.16 -14.52 -8.49
N TYR A 323 8.54 -14.09 -9.60
CA TYR A 323 7.11 -13.75 -9.60
C TYR A 323 6.21 -14.95 -9.31
N GLY A 324 6.54 -16.15 -9.82
CA GLY A 324 5.80 -17.37 -9.51
C GLY A 324 5.82 -17.72 -8.01
N LEU A 325 6.99 -17.71 -7.38
CA LEU A 325 7.11 -17.96 -5.95
C LEU A 325 6.51 -16.84 -5.11
N PHE A 326 6.62 -15.59 -5.56
CA PHE A 326 6.00 -14.43 -4.91
C PHE A 326 4.47 -14.55 -4.94
N PHE A 327 3.89 -14.96 -6.07
CA PHE A 327 2.46 -15.24 -6.18
C PHE A 327 2.03 -16.32 -5.16
N VAL A 328 2.71 -17.46 -5.16
CA VAL A 328 2.42 -18.58 -4.23
C VAL A 328 2.52 -18.13 -2.78
N LYS A 329 3.54 -17.34 -2.43
CA LYS A 329 3.73 -16.76 -1.09
C LYS A 329 2.50 -15.99 -0.64
N PHE A 330 1.89 -15.18 -1.50
CA PHE A 330 0.69 -14.41 -1.16
C PHE A 330 -0.63 -15.17 -1.28
N VAL A 331 -0.69 -16.26 -2.05
CA VAL A 331 -1.81 -17.22 -2.01
C VAL A 331 -1.88 -17.91 -0.64
N ILE A 332 -0.73 -18.24 -0.06
CA ILE A 332 -0.61 -18.92 1.24
C ILE A 332 -1.05 -18.01 2.41
N VAL A 333 -0.82 -16.69 2.32
CA VAL A 333 -1.12 -15.74 3.42
C VAL A 333 -2.56 -15.85 3.92
N PRO A 334 -3.62 -15.75 3.07
CA PRO A 334 -4.99 -15.96 3.51
C PRO A 334 -5.25 -17.37 4.08
N GLN A 335 -4.57 -18.42 3.58
CA GLN A 335 -4.72 -19.77 4.13
C GLN A 335 -4.22 -19.84 5.57
N ILE A 336 -3.08 -19.22 5.86
CA ILE A 336 -2.52 -19.18 7.21
C ILE A 336 -3.46 -18.44 8.16
N VAL A 337 -3.92 -17.26 7.75
CA VAL A 337 -4.69 -16.34 8.63
C VAL A 337 -6.13 -16.82 8.83
N MET A 338 -6.79 -17.33 7.79
CA MET A 338 -8.23 -17.63 7.86
C MET A 338 -8.54 -19.11 8.11
N VAL A 339 -7.63 -20.02 7.77
CA VAL A 339 -7.89 -21.47 7.82
C VAL A 339 -6.97 -22.18 8.81
N LEU A 340 -5.65 -22.15 8.58
CA LEU A 340 -4.68 -22.95 9.32
C LEU A 340 -4.61 -22.55 10.80
N VAL A 341 -4.30 -21.28 11.09
CA VAL A 341 -4.10 -20.82 12.47
C VAL A 341 -5.40 -20.85 13.29
N PRO A 342 -6.54 -20.32 12.81
CA PRO A 342 -7.79 -20.43 13.53
C PRO A 342 -8.25 -21.89 13.70
N GLY A 343 -8.00 -22.75 12.71
CA GLY A 343 -8.34 -24.18 12.78
C GLY A 343 -7.53 -24.94 13.82
N LEU A 344 -6.21 -24.70 13.90
CA LEU A 344 -5.36 -25.28 14.94
C LEU A 344 -5.79 -24.80 16.33
N VAL A 345 -6.00 -23.50 16.52
CA VAL A 345 -6.46 -22.94 17.80
C VAL A 345 -7.83 -23.49 18.19
N HIS A 346 -8.76 -23.63 17.24
CA HIS A 346 -10.07 -24.25 17.47
C HIS A 346 -9.94 -25.71 17.94
N LEU A 347 -9.04 -26.49 17.32
CA LEU A 347 -8.80 -27.88 17.67
C LEU A 347 -8.24 -28.01 19.11
N PHE A 348 -7.23 -27.22 19.46
CA PHE A 348 -6.61 -27.26 20.79
C PHE A 348 -7.55 -26.78 21.90
N THR A 349 -8.34 -25.74 21.64
CA THR A 349 -9.27 -25.18 22.63
C THR A 349 -10.52 -26.04 22.84
N ARG A 350 -10.95 -26.79 21.82
CA ARG A 350 -12.06 -27.75 21.94
C ARG A 350 -11.68 -29.00 22.73
N LYS A 351 -10.44 -29.49 22.61
CA LYS A 351 -9.94 -30.63 23.41
C LYS A 351 -9.93 -30.30 24.91
N LYS A 352 -9.45 -29.12 25.28
CA LYS A 352 -9.37 -28.65 26.68
C LYS A 352 -10.72 -28.45 27.39
N LYS A 353 -11.84 -28.58 26.68
CA LYS A 353 -13.21 -28.51 27.25
C LYS A 353 -13.82 -29.89 27.49
N LYS A 354 -13.19 -30.96 27.00
CA LYS A 354 -13.64 -32.35 27.13
C LYS A 354 -12.85 -33.16 28.15
N ASP A 355 -11.72 -32.62 28.60
CA ASP A 355 -10.97 -33.05 29.79
C ASP A 355 -11.38 -32.16 30.96
#